data_AF-A0A970GQH6-F1
#
_entry.id   AF-A0A970GQH6-F1
#
_cell.length_a   1.000
_cell.length_b   1.000
_cell.length_c   1.000
_cell.angle_alpha   90.00
_cell.angle_beta   90.00
_cell.angle_gamma   90.00
#
_symmetry.space_group_name_H-M   'P 1'
#
loop_
_entity.id
_entity.type
_entity.pdbx_description
1 polymer ?
#
loop_
_entity_poly.entity_id
_entity_poly.type
_entity_poly.pdbx_seq_one_letter_code
_entity_poly.pdbx_strand_id
1 'polypeptide(L)'
;MLNKIVNLLSNIISKDTDLNSKDKAYLYFGLQLYLILMVETVILLLIAYFLNIFWPVLTAGLSFLIIRKYAGGVHLPTFNSCLIVTLVIFLGIGGLSTVIKINQIFLLVIITIVSISGFILINKYAPADTRTIPITDPELRRIYKAKAKKILTVWIFLSIAASLLFSDRLDLILSSSLGIFSQLLSTHPFFFHIIEKYLPEHN
;
A
#
# COMPACT_ATOMS: atom_id res chain seq x y z
N MET A 1 -5.68 -7.27 22.36
CA MET A 1 -5.28 -8.66 22.02
C MET A 1 -4.04 -8.69 21.15
N LEU A 2 -4.00 -7.94 20.03
CA LEU A 2 -2.85 -7.88 19.12
C LEU A 2 -1.53 -7.50 19.81
N ASN A 3 -1.52 -6.47 20.66
CA ASN A 3 -0.33 -6.06 21.41
C ASN A 3 0.22 -7.17 22.32
N LYS A 4 -0.64 -8.06 22.85
CA LYS A 4 -0.17 -9.21 23.66
C LYS A 4 0.55 -10.24 22.78
N ILE A 5 0.06 -10.48 21.57
CA ILE A 5 0.68 -11.38 20.58
C ILE A 5 2.02 -10.80 20.10
N VAL A 6 2.06 -9.50 19.78
CA VAL A 6 3.31 -8.81 19.39
C VAL A 6 4.34 -8.90 20.52
N ASN A 7 3.95 -8.63 21.76
CA ASN A 7 4.84 -8.73 22.93
C ASN A 7 5.37 -10.16 23.12
N LEU A 8 4.51 -11.17 23.00
CA LEU A 8 4.91 -12.58 23.13
C LEU A 8 5.95 -12.95 22.07
N LEU A 9 5.64 -12.69 20.81
CA LEU A 9 6.52 -13.01 19.68
C LEU A 9 7.83 -12.21 19.71
N SER A 10 7.77 -10.91 20.04
CA SER A 10 8.96 -10.07 20.19
C SER A 10 9.85 -10.59 21.31
N ASN A 11 9.29 -11.01 22.44
CA ASN A 11 10.06 -11.59 23.54
C ASN A 11 10.65 -12.95 23.20
N ILE A 12 9.96 -13.80 22.43
CA ILE A 12 10.51 -15.07 21.94
C ILE A 12 11.70 -14.80 21.02
N ILE A 13 11.54 -13.95 20.02
CA ILE A 13 12.61 -13.65 19.04
C ILE A 13 13.82 -12.99 19.74
N SER A 14 13.57 -12.03 20.65
CA SER A 14 14.63 -11.32 21.37
C SER A 14 15.31 -12.18 22.44
N LYS A 15 14.76 -13.34 22.81
CA LYS A 15 15.38 -14.24 23.79
C LYS A 15 16.58 -14.98 23.19
N ASP A 16 16.50 -15.26 21.88
CA ASP A 16 17.53 -15.99 21.14
C ASP A 16 18.44 -15.07 20.30
N THR A 17 18.29 -13.75 20.44
CA THR A 17 19.08 -12.74 19.73
C THR A 17 19.59 -11.65 20.66
N ASP A 18 20.87 -11.29 20.54
CA ASP A 18 21.54 -10.28 21.37
C ASP A 18 21.22 -8.84 20.87
N LEU A 19 19.92 -8.51 20.82
CA LEU A 19 19.43 -7.24 20.29
C LEU A 19 19.57 -6.12 21.33
N ASN A 20 20.10 -4.96 20.91
CA ASN A 20 20.06 -3.76 21.73
C ASN A 20 18.61 -3.22 21.87
N SER A 21 18.40 -2.27 22.79
CA SER A 21 17.08 -1.70 23.07
C SER A 21 16.41 -1.06 21.85
N LYS A 22 17.20 -0.45 20.96
CA LYS A 22 16.71 0.19 19.73
C LYS A 22 16.22 -0.85 18.71
N ASP A 23 16.99 -1.90 18.52
CA ASP A 23 16.66 -2.99 17.58
C ASP A 23 15.45 -3.78 18.06
N LYS A 24 15.31 -3.98 19.38
CA LYS A 24 14.11 -4.57 19.97
C LYS A 24 12.86 -3.72 19.71
N ALA A 25 12.98 -2.39 19.78
CA ALA A 25 11.88 -1.48 19.45
C ALA A 25 11.50 -1.53 17.96
N TYR A 26 12.47 -1.57 17.06
CA TYR A 26 12.21 -1.75 15.62
C TYR A 26 11.56 -3.10 15.32
N LEU A 27 12.02 -4.18 15.96
CA LEU A 27 11.43 -5.51 15.84
C LEU A 27 9.97 -5.51 16.29
N TYR A 28 9.68 -4.95 17.46
CA TYR A 28 8.32 -4.83 17.99
C TYR A 28 7.41 -4.06 17.03
N PHE A 29 7.86 -2.90 16.56
CA PHE A 29 7.09 -2.06 15.64
C PHE A 29 6.85 -2.74 14.30
N GLY A 30 7.90 -3.34 13.71
CA GLY A 30 7.78 -4.09 12.45
C GLY A 30 6.82 -5.26 12.55
N LEU A 31 6.87 -6.00 13.67
CA LEU A 31 5.96 -7.11 13.92
C LEU A 31 4.52 -6.64 14.13
N GLN A 32 4.33 -5.53 14.85
CA GLN A 32 3.02 -4.91 15.02
C GLN A 32 2.41 -4.53 13.67
N LEU A 33 3.17 -3.83 12.82
CA LEU A 33 2.71 -3.47 11.47
C LEU A 33 2.39 -4.69 10.61
N TYR A 34 3.24 -5.71 10.65
CA TYR A 34 3.03 -6.94 9.88
C TYR A 34 1.76 -7.67 10.28
N LEU A 35 1.51 -7.84 11.58
CA LEU A 35 0.32 -8.51 12.08
C LEU A 35 -0.96 -7.71 11.83
N ILE A 36 -0.91 -6.38 11.95
CA ILE A 36 -2.01 -5.50 11.55
C ILE A 36 -2.35 -5.73 10.08
N LEU A 37 -1.36 -5.63 9.20
CA LEU A 37 -1.55 -5.79 7.76
C LEU A 37 -2.09 -7.19 7.40
N MET A 38 -1.60 -8.24 8.06
CA MET A 38 -2.06 -9.61 7.84
C MET A 38 -3.54 -9.77 8.19
N VAL A 39 -3.96 -9.29 9.37
CA VAL A 39 -5.36 -9.38 9.82
C VAL A 39 -6.27 -8.54 8.93
N GLU A 40 -5.87 -7.32 8.59
CA GLU A 40 -6.62 -6.44 7.69
C GLU A 40 -6.82 -7.06 6.31
N THR A 41 -5.76 -7.65 5.76
CA THR A 41 -5.81 -8.30 4.44
C THR A 41 -6.78 -9.48 4.44
N VAL A 42 -6.77 -10.31 5.49
CA VAL A 42 -7.70 -11.45 5.61
C VAL A 42 -9.15 -10.95 5.67
N ILE A 43 -9.44 -9.95 6.51
CA ILE A 43 -10.80 -9.39 6.63
C ILE A 43 -11.26 -8.79 5.29
N LEU A 44 -10.40 -8.00 4.64
CA LEU A 44 -10.68 -7.37 3.35
C LEU A 44 -11.02 -8.42 2.28
N LEU A 45 -10.19 -9.45 2.14
CA LEU A 45 -10.37 -10.49 1.12
C LEU A 45 -11.59 -11.37 1.39
N LEU A 46 -11.90 -11.66 2.65
CA LEU A 46 -13.13 -12.38 3.01
C LEU A 46 -14.38 -11.59 2.62
N ILE A 47 -14.43 -10.28 2.93
CA ILE A 47 -15.57 -9.43 2.55
C ILE A 47 -15.66 -9.33 1.02
N ALA A 48 -14.52 -9.13 0.33
CA ALA A 48 -14.48 -9.07 -1.12
C ALA A 48 -14.98 -10.35 -1.79
N TYR A 49 -14.70 -11.51 -1.18
CA TYR A 49 -15.22 -12.80 -1.62
C TYR A 49 -16.76 -12.86 -1.53
N PHE A 50 -17.35 -12.50 -0.40
CA PHE A 50 -18.82 -12.48 -0.25
C PHE A 50 -19.51 -11.46 -1.16
N LEU A 51 -18.81 -10.38 -1.53
CA LEU A 51 -19.29 -9.37 -2.46
C LEU A 51 -19.05 -9.72 -3.94
N ASN A 52 -18.47 -10.88 -4.26
CA ASN A 52 -18.09 -11.31 -5.61
C ASN A 52 -17.14 -10.35 -6.36
N ILE A 53 -16.33 -9.58 -5.62
CA ILE A 53 -15.33 -8.64 -6.14
C ILE A 53 -13.90 -9.02 -5.72
N PHE A 54 -13.68 -10.30 -5.37
CA PHE A 54 -12.42 -10.81 -4.85
C PHE A 54 -11.22 -10.48 -5.75
N TRP A 55 -11.30 -10.79 -7.05
CA TRP A 55 -10.19 -10.60 -7.98
C TRP A 55 -9.83 -9.12 -8.17
N PRO A 56 -10.77 -8.20 -8.42
CA PRO A 56 -10.49 -6.77 -8.41
C PRO A 56 -9.82 -6.29 -7.11
N VAL A 57 -10.37 -6.65 -5.94
CA VAL A 57 -9.81 -6.22 -4.65
C VAL A 57 -8.38 -6.74 -4.45
N LEU A 58 -8.14 -8.01 -4.80
CA LEU A 58 -6.83 -8.63 -4.73
C LEU A 58 -5.81 -7.93 -5.64
N THR A 59 -6.18 -7.62 -6.89
CA THR A 59 -5.26 -6.92 -7.82
C THR A 59 -4.96 -5.50 -7.37
N ALA A 60 -5.95 -4.76 -6.86
CA ALA A 60 -5.72 -3.44 -6.27
C ALA A 60 -4.77 -3.50 -5.06
N GLY A 61 -5.03 -4.42 -4.13
CA GLY A 61 -4.21 -4.60 -2.93
C GLY A 61 -2.76 -4.97 -3.25
N LEU A 62 -2.53 -5.91 -4.16
CA LEU A 62 -1.19 -6.30 -4.59
C LEU A 62 -0.44 -5.13 -5.25
N SER A 63 -1.12 -4.39 -6.14
CA SER A 63 -0.52 -3.23 -6.82
C SER A 63 -0.10 -2.14 -5.83
N PHE A 64 -0.95 -1.90 -4.82
CA PHE A 64 -0.66 -0.98 -3.74
C PHE A 64 0.55 -1.42 -2.92
N LEU A 65 0.57 -2.66 -2.43
CA LEU A 65 1.61 -3.16 -1.52
C LEU A 65 3.01 -3.25 -2.15
N ILE A 66 3.09 -3.65 -3.42
CA ILE A 66 4.39 -3.83 -4.11
C ILE A 66 5.12 -2.48 -4.22
N ILE A 67 4.40 -1.40 -4.55
CA ILE A 67 4.99 -0.06 -4.58
C ILE A 67 5.22 0.47 -3.16
N ARG A 68 4.25 0.26 -2.25
CA ARG A 68 4.31 0.73 -0.86
C ARG A 68 5.59 0.33 -0.14
N LYS A 69 6.04 -0.90 -0.36
CA LYS A 69 7.26 -1.44 0.24
C LYS A 69 8.48 -0.52 0.05
N TYR A 70 8.55 0.22 -1.06
CA TYR A 70 9.69 1.09 -1.38
C TYR A 70 9.32 2.58 -1.40
N ALA A 71 8.08 2.90 -1.72
CA ALA A 71 7.62 4.29 -1.77
C ALA A 71 7.25 4.84 -0.39
N GLY A 72 7.01 3.97 0.60
CA GLY A 72 6.53 4.35 1.93
C GLY A 72 5.07 4.81 1.87
N GLY A 73 4.70 5.72 2.76
CA GLY A 73 3.37 6.31 2.80
C GLY A 73 2.79 6.40 4.21
N VAL A 74 1.68 7.12 4.31
CA VAL A 74 1.04 7.41 5.59
C VAL A 74 0.49 6.15 6.25
N HIS A 75 0.65 6.05 7.56
CA HIS A 75 0.02 5.03 8.40
C HIS A 75 -0.94 5.70 9.37
N LEU A 76 -2.08 5.07 9.59
CA LEU A 76 -3.06 5.53 10.56
C LEU A 76 -2.63 5.08 11.97
N PRO A 77 -2.87 5.90 13.01
CA PRO A 77 -2.35 5.65 14.35
C PRO A 77 -3.01 4.43 15.04
N THR A 78 -4.20 4.02 14.59
CA THR A 78 -4.92 2.89 15.19
C THR A 78 -5.27 1.82 14.16
N PHE A 79 -5.31 0.57 14.64
CA PHE A 79 -5.78 -0.58 13.87
C PHE A 79 -7.17 -0.36 13.27
N ASN A 80 -8.13 0.13 14.08
CA ASN A 80 -9.50 0.33 13.61
C ASN A 80 -9.59 1.37 12.49
N SER A 81 -8.85 2.48 12.62
CA SER A 81 -8.82 3.50 11.58
C SER A 81 -8.20 2.96 10.29
N CYS A 82 -7.11 2.20 10.39
CA CYS A 82 -6.46 1.56 9.25
C CYS A 82 -7.39 0.54 8.57
N LEU A 83 -8.02 -0.35 9.34
CA LEU A 83 -8.98 -1.31 8.83
C LEU A 83 -10.15 -0.63 8.11
N ILE A 84 -10.78 0.39 8.70
CA ILE A 84 -11.92 1.09 8.08
C ILE A 84 -11.49 1.74 6.75
N VAL A 85 -10.37 2.47 6.74
CA VAL A 85 -9.89 3.13 5.52
C VAL A 85 -9.52 2.11 4.44
N THR A 86 -8.82 1.03 4.81
CA THR A 86 -8.48 -0.07 3.91
C THR A 86 -9.75 -0.70 3.31
N LEU A 87 -10.75 -1.02 4.13
CA LEU A 87 -12.01 -1.60 3.64
C LEU A 87 -12.73 -0.65 2.69
N VAL A 88 -12.90 0.62 3.06
CA VAL A 88 -13.60 1.62 2.24
C VAL A 88 -12.91 1.81 0.90
N ILE A 89 -11.59 2.00 0.90
CA ILE A 89 -10.82 2.25 -0.33
C ILE A 89 -10.83 1.01 -1.22
N PHE A 90 -10.43 -0.16 -0.71
CA PHE A 90 -10.21 -1.31 -1.58
C PHE A 90 -11.51 -2.00 -2.00
N LEU A 91 -12.54 -2.08 -1.14
CA LEU A 91 -13.86 -2.55 -1.57
C LEU A 91 -14.50 -1.55 -2.54
N GLY A 92 -14.30 -0.24 -2.32
CA GLY A 92 -14.74 0.80 -3.24
C GLY A 92 -14.10 0.63 -4.62
N ILE A 93 -12.78 0.49 -4.68
CA ILE A 93 -12.04 0.22 -5.93
C ILE A 93 -12.56 -1.05 -6.60
N GLY A 94 -12.67 -2.17 -5.86
CA GLY A 94 -13.14 -3.43 -6.41
C GLY A 94 -14.57 -3.35 -6.97
N GLY A 95 -15.47 -2.69 -6.25
CA GLY A 95 -16.85 -2.45 -6.70
C GLY A 95 -16.91 -1.55 -7.94
N LEU A 96 -16.20 -0.41 -7.91
CA LEU A 96 -16.11 0.52 -9.05
C LEU A 96 -15.58 -0.17 -10.30
N SER A 97 -14.48 -0.92 -10.18
CA SER A 97 -13.88 -1.62 -11.32
C SER A 97 -14.76 -2.73 -11.90
N THR A 98 -15.64 -3.31 -11.08
CA THR A 98 -16.60 -4.34 -11.54
C THR A 98 -17.81 -3.73 -12.25
N VAL A 99 -18.28 -2.57 -11.78
CA VAL A 99 -19.48 -1.90 -12.33
C VAL A 99 -19.15 -1.09 -13.59
N ILE A 100 -17.98 -0.45 -13.63
CA ILE A 100 -17.59 0.41 -14.75
C ILE A 100 -17.10 -0.45 -15.92
N LYS A 101 -17.90 -0.50 -16.99
CA LYS A 101 -17.49 -1.09 -18.28
C LYS A 101 -16.61 -0.09 -19.04
N ILE A 102 -15.32 -0.12 -18.73
CA ILE A 102 -14.32 0.71 -19.41
C ILE A 102 -13.91 0.08 -20.74
N ASN A 103 -13.78 0.89 -21.79
CA ASN A 103 -13.18 0.42 -23.03
C ASN A 103 -11.65 0.52 -22.97
N GLN A 104 -10.98 -0.18 -23.87
CA GLN A 104 -9.53 -0.27 -23.89
C GLN A 104 -8.84 1.10 -24.05
N ILE A 105 -9.39 2.00 -24.86
CA ILE A 105 -8.82 3.33 -25.08
C ILE A 105 -8.83 4.16 -23.79
N PHE A 106 -9.98 4.22 -23.10
CA PHE A 106 -10.07 4.94 -21.82
C PHE A 106 -9.18 4.31 -20.75
N LEU A 107 -9.05 2.98 -20.73
CA LEU A 107 -8.14 2.31 -19.80
C LEU A 107 -6.67 2.72 -20.05
N LEU A 108 -6.24 2.79 -21.32
CA LEU A 108 -4.88 3.25 -21.66
C LEU A 108 -4.64 4.70 -21.23
N VAL A 109 -5.67 5.56 -21.33
CA VAL A 109 -5.59 6.94 -20.80
C VAL A 109 -5.40 6.93 -19.28
N ILE A 110 -6.14 6.10 -18.54
CA ILE A 110 -5.98 5.98 -17.08
C ILE A 110 -4.58 5.48 -16.73
N ILE A 111 -4.09 4.43 -17.38
CA ILE A 111 -2.72 3.91 -17.18
C ILE A 111 -1.70 5.03 -17.39
N THR A 112 -1.86 5.83 -18.45
CA THR A 112 -0.97 6.96 -18.75
C THR A 112 -0.99 8.03 -17.65
N ILE A 113 -2.18 8.43 -17.18
CA ILE A 113 -2.32 9.41 -16.09
C ILE A 113 -1.69 8.91 -14.79
N VAL A 114 -1.95 7.65 -14.42
CA VAL A 114 -1.35 7.01 -13.24
C VAL A 114 0.16 6.90 -13.36
N SER A 115 0.68 6.64 -14.55
CA SER A 115 2.11 6.57 -14.84
C SER A 115 2.80 7.91 -14.63
N ILE A 116 2.27 8.97 -15.27
CA ILE A 116 2.85 10.31 -15.20
C ILE A 116 2.79 10.83 -13.77
N SER A 117 1.63 10.76 -13.12
CA SER A 117 1.49 11.16 -11.71
C SER A 117 2.39 10.32 -10.81
N GLY A 118 2.52 9.01 -11.06
CA GLY A 118 3.38 8.11 -10.31
C GLY A 118 4.85 8.49 -10.36
N PHE A 119 5.41 8.78 -11.55
CA PHE A 119 6.79 9.23 -11.64
C PHE A 119 7.02 10.57 -10.93
N ILE A 120 6.08 11.52 -11.06
CA ILE A 120 6.17 12.83 -10.38
C ILE A 120 6.17 12.63 -8.86
N LEU A 121 5.19 11.90 -8.33
CA LEU A 121 5.02 11.71 -6.89
C LEU A 121 6.15 10.89 -6.27
N ILE A 122 6.57 9.79 -6.91
CA ILE A 122 7.72 9.00 -6.44
C ILE A 122 9.00 9.84 -6.47
N ASN A 123 9.20 10.66 -7.50
CA ASN A 123 10.41 11.47 -7.58
C ASN A 123 10.47 12.53 -6.48
N LYS A 124 9.33 13.14 -6.15
CA LYS A 124 9.24 14.26 -5.21
C LYS A 124 9.12 13.80 -3.75
N TYR A 125 8.40 12.71 -3.49
CA TYR A 125 7.96 12.35 -2.14
C TYR A 125 8.43 10.98 -1.66
N ALA A 126 8.92 10.08 -2.53
CA ALA A 126 9.41 8.78 -2.08
C ALA A 126 10.91 8.79 -1.67
N PRO A 127 11.32 7.92 -0.73
CA PRO A 127 10.43 7.20 0.19
C PRO A 127 9.79 8.18 1.18
N ALA A 128 8.48 8.09 1.35
CA ALA A 128 7.73 8.87 2.31
C ALA A 128 7.85 8.17 3.68
N ASP A 129 8.86 8.58 4.44
CA ASP A 129 9.18 8.07 5.77
C ASP A 129 8.38 8.76 6.89
N THR A 130 8.35 8.14 8.06
CA THR A 130 7.68 8.66 9.25
C THR A 130 8.69 9.27 10.22
N ARG A 131 8.22 10.13 11.13
CA ARG A 131 9.06 10.66 12.23
C ARG A 131 9.64 9.55 13.12
N THR A 132 8.92 8.44 13.23
CA THR A 132 9.29 7.25 14.02
C THR A 132 10.35 6.38 13.35
N ILE A 133 10.39 6.33 12.01
CA ILE A 133 11.40 5.58 11.25
C ILE A 133 11.94 6.47 10.12
N PRO A 134 12.74 7.49 10.46
CA PRO A 134 13.34 8.36 9.46
C PRO A 134 14.40 7.59 8.67
N ILE A 135 14.38 7.73 7.35
CA ILE A 135 15.41 7.19 6.46
C ILE A 135 16.46 8.28 6.27
N THR A 136 17.46 8.28 7.15
CA THR A 136 18.53 9.29 7.16
C THR A 136 19.60 9.04 6.10
N ASP A 137 19.81 7.79 5.68
CA ASP A 137 20.80 7.41 4.68
C ASP A 137 20.37 7.86 3.26
N PRO A 138 21.11 8.79 2.62
CA PRO A 138 20.82 9.25 1.27
C PRO A 138 20.94 8.15 0.21
N GLU A 139 21.86 7.19 0.38
CA GLU A 139 22.04 6.09 -0.55
C GLU A 139 20.83 5.16 -0.51
N LEU A 140 20.39 4.78 0.68
CA LEU A 140 19.19 3.96 0.87
C LEU A 140 17.93 4.64 0.29
N ARG A 141 17.76 5.95 0.50
CA ARG A 141 16.66 6.71 -0.11
C ARG A 141 16.71 6.65 -1.64
N ARG A 142 17.90 6.80 -2.23
CA ARG A 142 18.10 6.69 -3.69
C ARG A 142 17.73 5.30 -4.20
N ILE A 143 18.17 4.24 -3.49
CA ILE A 143 17.87 2.84 -3.84
C ILE A 143 16.37 2.56 -3.80
N TYR A 144 15.67 2.98 -2.74
CA TYR A 144 14.23 2.76 -2.61
C TYR A 144 13.44 3.53 -3.66
N LYS A 145 13.79 4.79 -3.93
CA LYS A 145 13.21 5.58 -5.02
C LYS A 145 13.40 4.88 -6.37
N ALA A 146 14.60 4.38 -6.66
CA ALA A 146 14.88 3.66 -7.90
C ALA A 146 14.08 2.36 -8.02
N LYS A 147 13.95 1.59 -6.93
CA LYS A 147 13.12 0.38 -6.88
C LYS A 147 11.63 0.68 -7.11
N ALA A 148 11.10 1.72 -6.47
CA ALA A 148 9.71 2.15 -6.68
C ALA A 148 9.45 2.56 -8.15
N LYS A 149 10.37 3.33 -8.75
CA LYS A 149 10.30 3.68 -10.18
C LYS A 149 10.36 2.45 -11.08
N LYS A 150 11.28 1.50 -10.81
CA LYS A 150 11.41 0.25 -11.57
C LYS A 150 10.13 -0.57 -11.53
N ILE A 151 9.52 -0.69 -10.35
CA ILE A 151 8.25 -1.41 -10.19
C ILE A 151 7.14 -0.72 -10.97
N LEU A 152 7.03 0.61 -10.88
CA LEU A 152 6.04 1.35 -11.67
C LEU A 152 6.26 1.12 -13.16
N THR A 153 7.51 1.20 -13.65
CA THR A 153 7.85 0.90 -15.05
C THR A 153 7.41 -0.51 -15.46
N VAL A 154 7.72 -1.53 -14.66
CA VAL A 154 7.31 -2.92 -14.93
C VAL A 154 5.79 -3.03 -14.97
N TRP A 155 5.09 -2.40 -14.02
CA TRP A 155 3.63 -2.39 -14.00
C TRP A 155 3.01 -1.74 -15.24
N ILE A 156 3.61 -0.67 -15.78
CA ILE A 156 3.14 -0.02 -17.02
C ILE A 156 3.18 -1.01 -18.18
N PHE A 157 4.32 -1.65 -18.39
CA PHE A 157 4.48 -2.63 -19.48
C PHE A 157 3.52 -3.81 -19.32
N LEU A 158 3.38 -4.34 -18.10
CA LEU A 158 2.45 -5.44 -17.82
C LEU A 158 0.99 -5.02 -18.05
N SER A 159 0.60 -3.82 -17.61
CA SER A 159 -0.77 -3.32 -17.77
C SER A 159 -1.12 -3.05 -19.22
N ILE A 160 -0.20 -2.47 -20.00
CA ILE A 160 -0.39 -2.29 -21.44
C ILE A 160 -0.51 -3.64 -22.13
N ALA A 161 0.44 -4.56 -21.93
CA ALA A 161 0.39 -5.89 -22.52
C ALA A 161 -0.89 -6.66 -22.15
N ALA A 162 -1.27 -6.64 -20.88
CA ALA A 162 -2.50 -7.28 -20.42
C ALA A 162 -3.76 -6.66 -21.05
N SER A 163 -3.79 -5.34 -21.25
CA SER A 163 -4.92 -4.66 -21.90
C SER A 163 -5.10 -5.03 -23.37
N LEU A 164 -4.02 -5.44 -24.05
CA LEU A 164 -4.04 -5.90 -25.43
C LEU A 164 -4.40 -7.39 -25.54
N LEU A 165 -3.92 -8.21 -24.61
CA LEU A 165 -4.06 -9.67 -24.65
C LEU A 165 -5.35 -10.18 -23.98
N PHE A 166 -5.91 -9.44 -23.03
CA PHE A 166 -7.05 -9.87 -22.21
C PHE A 166 -8.16 -8.81 -22.19
N SER A 167 -8.80 -8.59 -23.34
CA SER A 167 -9.89 -7.62 -23.52
C SER A 167 -11.10 -7.87 -22.60
N ASP A 168 -11.27 -9.09 -22.11
CA ASP A 168 -12.41 -9.46 -21.27
C ASP A 168 -12.16 -9.20 -19.78
N ARG A 169 -10.94 -8.78 -19.41
CA ARG A 169 -10.48 -8.60 -18.01
C ARG A 169 -9.95 -7.20 -17.72
N LEU A 170 -10.50 -6.19 -18.41
CA LEU A 170 -10.12 -4.78 -18.21
C LEU A 170 -10.45 -4.26 -16.80
N ASP A 171 -11.43 -4.87 -16.12
CA ASP A 171 -11.79 -4.64 -14.73
C ASP A 171 -10.58 -4.82 -13.79
N LEU A 172 -9.78 -5.88 -14.01
CA LEU A 172 -8.62 -6.17 -13.17
C LEU A 172 -7.50 -5.14 -13.36
N ILE A 173 -7.31 -4.66 -14.59
CA ILE A 173 -6.29 -3.67 -14.92
C ILE A 173 -6.71 -2.29 -14.40
N LEU A 174 -7.99 -1.96 -14.50
CA LEU A 174 -8.56 -0.76 -13.89
C LEU A 174 -8.36 -0.79 -12.37
N SER A 175 -8.69 -1.91 -11.73
CA SER A 175 -8.53 -2.08 -10.28
C SER A 175 -7.06 -1.95 -9.85
N SER A 176 -6.14 -2.57 -10.61
CA SER A 176 -4.70 -2.44 -10.41
C SER A 176 -4.22 -0.99 -10.55
N SER A 177 -4.71 -0.25 -11.55
CA SER A 177 -4.40 1.17 -11.77
C SER A 177 -4.85 2.04 -10.61
N LEU A 178 -6.08 1.81 -10.12
CA LEU A 178 -6.62 2.52 -8.96
C LEU A 178 -5.88 2.16 -7.66
N GLY A 179 -5.44 0.90 -7.52
CA GLY A 179 -4.60 0.46 -6.41
C GLY A 179 -3.24 1.19 -6.37
N ILE A 180 -2.58 1.35 -7.51
CA ILE A 180 -1.37 2.18 -7.62
C ILE A 180 -1.69 3.62 -7.29
N PHE A 181 -2.76 4.19 -7.86
CA PHE A 181 -3.13 5.57 -7.60
C PHE A 181 -3.37 5.82 -6.10
N SER A 182 -4.06 4.91 -5.41
CA SER A 182 -4.23 4.95 -3.96
C SER A 182 -2.89 4.92 -3.21
N GLN A 183 -1.93 4.11 -3.67
CA GLN A 183 -0.59 4.08 -3.08
C GLN A 183 0.14 5.41 -3.28
N LEU A 184 0.06 6.00 -4.47
CA LEU A 184 0.66 7.29 -4.78
C LEU A 184 0.07 8.40 -3.89
N LEU A 185 -1.25 8.41 -3.71
CA LEU A 185 -1.92 9.33 -2.78
C LEU A 185 -1.38 9.18 -1.36
N SER A 186 -1.21 7.94 -0.88
CA SER A 186 -0.66 7.68 0.47
C SER A 186 0.75 8.25 0.70
N THR A 187 1.52 8.52 -0.37
CA THR A 187 2.86 9.14 -0.27
C THR A 187 2.82 10.67 -0.30
N HIS A 188 1.70 11.28 -0.66
CA HIS A 188 1.61 12.73 -0.81
C HIS A 188 1.52 13.44 0.56
N PRO A 189 2.29 14.53 0.82
CA PRO A 189 2.36 15.19 2.13
C PRO A 189 1.01 15.66 2.69
N PHE A 190 0.05 15.95 1.80
CA PHE A 190 -1.32 16.30 2.18
C PHE A 190 -1.97 15.28 3.12
N PHE A 191 -1.77 13.98 2.87
CA PHE A 191 -2.37 12.94 3.70
C PHE A 191 -1.70 12.83 5.07
N PHE A 192 -0.40 13.09 5.15
CA PHE A 192 0.30 13.21 6.44
C PHE A 192 -0.27 14.38 7.25
N HIS A 193 -0.49 15.53 6.61
CA HIS A 193 -1.09 16.70 7.27
C HIS A 193 -2.52 16.44 7.77
N ILE A 194 -3.36 15.76 6.99
CA ILE A 194 -4.71 15.37 7.43
C ILE A 194 -4.65 14.48 8.67
N ILE A 195 -3.79 13.47 8.65
CA ILE A 195 -3.67 12.52 9.76
C ILE A 195 -3.18 13.23 11.01
N GLU A 196 -2.11 14.05 10.92
CA GLU A 196 -1.61 14.83 12.06
C GLU A 196 -2.67 15.79 12.64
N LYS A 197 -3.55 16.35 11.79
CA LYS A 197 -4.57 17.32 12.21
C LYS A 197 -5.80 16.68 12.84
N TYR A 198 -6.29 15.56 12.31
CA TYR A 198 -7.58 14.98 12.69
C TYR A 198 -7.48 13.67 13.47
N LEU A 199 -6.32 13.00 13.41
CA LEU A 199 -6.03 11.74 14.09
C LEU A 199 -4.64 11.84 14.75
N PRO A 200 -4.43 12.79 15.69
CA PRO A 200 -3.15 12.88 16.39
C PRO A 200 -2.88 11.56 17.13
N GLU A 201 -1.63 11.11 17.10
CA GLU A 201 -1.18 9.98 17.93
C GLU A 201 -1.45 10.36 19.39
N HIS A 202 -2.48 9.75 19.99
CA HIS A 202 -2.67 9.85 21.43
C HIS A 202 -1.54 9.04 22.09
N ASN A 203 -0.65 9.76 22.77
CA ASN A 203 0.39 9.21 23.65
C ASN A 203 -0.18 8.21 24.65
#